data_AF-A0A924QLQ8-F1
#
_entry.id   AF-A0A924QLQ8-F1
#
_cell.length_a   1.000
_cell.length_b   1.000
_cell.length_c   1.000
_cell.angle_alpha   90.00
_cell.angle_beta   90.00
_cell.angle_gamma   90.00
#
_symmetry.space_group_name_H-M   'P 1'
#
loop_
_entity.id
_entity.type
_entity.pdbx_description
1 polymer ?
#
loop_
_entity_poly.entity_id
_entity_poly.type
_entity_poly.pdbx_seq_one_letter_code
_entity_poly.pdbx_strand_id
1 'polypeptide(L)' 'MATTLCLDFGNTRLKCAVFSNGKLDALVVLEDASEQTIKAIVKKYQPQKSILSSVVKHDEIIEKILAETTQFHLL' A
#
# COMPACT_ATOMS: atom_id res chain seq x y z
N MET A 1 -1.44 -7.23 17.11
CA MET A 1 -1.82 -7.80 15.80
C MET A 1 -1.17 -6.93 14.73
N ALA A 2 -0.46 -7.52 13.78
CA ALA A 2 0.26 -6.75 12.76
C ALA A 2 -0.52 -6.76 11.44
N THR A 3 -0.85 -5.57 10.98
CA THR A 3 -1.46 -5.28 9.69
C THR A 3 -0.36 -4.92 8.69
N THR A 4 -0.35 -5.59 7.54
CA THR A 4 0.56 -5.30 6.43
C THR A 4 -0.25 -4.86 5.23
N LEU A 5 0.15 -3.76 4.59
CA LEU A 5 -0.35 -3.39 3.27
C LEU A 5 0.61 -3.91 2.20
N CYS A 6 0.08 -4.58 1.19
CA CYS A 6 0.83 -4.91 -0.03
C CYS A 6 0.20 -4.16 -1.20
N LEU A 7 0.85 -3.10 -1.64
CA LEU A 7 0.46 -2.32 -2.81
C LEU A 7 1.07 -2.96 -4.06
N ASP A 8 0.20 -3.24 -5.04
CA ASP A 8 0.58 -3.83 -6.33
C ASP A 8 0.05 -2.92 -7.45
N PHE A 9 0.99 -2.23 -8.10
CA PHE A 9 0.74 -1.29 -9.18
C PHE A 9 1.07 -1.95 -10.52
N GLY A 10 0.05 -2.55 -11.12
CA GLY A 10 0.11 -3.16 -12.44
C GLY A 10 -0.28 -2.20 -13.56
N ASN A 11 0.03 -2.60 -14.80
CA ASN A 11 -0.31 -1.83 -16.01
C ASN A 11 -1.82 -1.56 -16.19
N THR A 12 -2.67 -2.45 -15.70
CA THR A 12 -4.13 -2.38 -15.91
C THR A 12 -4.89 -2.04 -14.64
N ARG A 13 -4.27 -2.21 -13.46
CA ARG A 13 -4.97 -2.07 -12.19
C ARG A 13 -3.99 -1.80 -11.06
N LEU A 14 -4.40 -0.89 -10.19
CA LEU A 14 -3.78 -0.61 -8.91
C LEU A 14 -4.58 -1.30 -7.82
N LYS A 15 -3.92 -2.01 -6.92
CA LYS A 15 -4.61 -2.68 -5.81
C LYS A 15 -3.76 -2.71 -4.55
N CYS A 16 -4.43 -2.80 -3.41
CA CYS A 16 -3.82 -2.96 -2.10
C CYS A 16 -4.43 -4.19 -1.41
N ALA A 17 -3.61 -5.19 -1.13
CA ALA A 17 -3.98 -6.31 -0.29
C ALA A 17 -3.67 -5.97 1.17
N VAL A 18 -4.65 -6.18 2.05
CA VAL A 18 -4.54 -5.95 3.49
C VAL A 18 -4.40 -7.31 4.15
N PHE A 19 -3.29 -7.52 4.84
CA PHE A 19 -3.05 -8.73 5.62
C PHE A 19 -3.15 -8.43 7.11
N SER A 20 -3.89 -9.25 7.84
CA SER A 20 -3.93 -9.24 9.30
C SER A 20 -3.38 -10.56 9.82
N ASN A 21 -2.25 -10.50 10.54
CA ASN A 21 -1.54 -11.69 11.06
C ASN A 21 -1.29 -12.77 9.97
N GLY A 22 -0.86 -12.33 8.79
CA GLY A 22 -0.53 -13.23 7.67
C GLY A 22 -1.72 -13.79 6.89
N LYS A 23 -2.96 -13.42 7.26
CA LYS A 23 -4.16 -13.78 6.50
C LYS A 23 -4.62 -12.59 5.67
N LEU A 24 -5.00 -12.85 4.42
CA LEU A 24 -5.62 -11.83 3.58
C LEU A 24 -6.99 -11.47 4.16
N ASP A 25 -7.12 -10.23 4.60
CA ASP A 25 -8.34 -9.69 5.21
C ASP A 25 -9.19 -8.94 4.17
N ALA A 26 -8.53 -8.17 3.29
CA ALA A 26 -9.19 -7.42 2.24
C ALA A 26 -8.32 -7.27 0.98
N LEU A 27 -8.99 -7.12 -0.17
CA LEU A 27 -8.38 -6.67 -1.41
C LEU A 27 -9.09 -5.42 -1.88
N VAL A 28 -8.37 -4.30 -1.94
CA VAL A 28 -8.89 -2.99 -2.33
C VAL A 28 -8.37 -2.66 -3.72
N VAL A 29 -9.25 -2.37 -4.66
CA VAL A 29 -8.86 -1.77 -5.94
C VAL A 29 -8.73 -0.27 -5.72
N LEU A 30 -7.61 0.31 -6.15
CA LEU A 30 -7.35 1.74 -6.03
C LEU A 30 -7.81 2.43 -7.32
N GLU A 31 -8.47 3.57 -7.18
CA GLU A 31 -8.83 4.41 -8.33
C GLU A 31 -7.57 5.04 -8.94
N ASP A 32 -6.61 5.43 -8.09
CA ASP A 32 -5.34 6.00 -8.49
C ASP A 32 -4.22 5.71 -7.46
N ALA A 33 -3.02 6.18 -7.77
CA ALA A 33 -1.86 6.17 -6.89
C ALA A 33 -1.55 7.57 -6.35
N SER A 34 -2.58 8.39 -6.08
CA SER A 34 -2.38 9.74 -5.55
C SER A 34 -1.99 9.73 -4.07
N GLU A 35 -1.28 10.77 -3.63
CA GLU A 35 -0.94 10.98 -2.22
C GLU A 35 -2.18 10.86 -1.30
N GLN A 36 -3.31 11.40 -1.73
CA GLN A 36 -4.57 11.38 -0.99
C GLN A 36 -5.11 9.95 -0.83
N THR A 37 -5.13 9.15 -1.91
CA THR A 37 -5.58 7.75 -1.87
C THR A 37 -4.71 6.92 -0.94
N ILE A 38 -3.38 7.08 -1.02
CA ILE A 38 -2.45 6.33 -0.16
C ILE A 38 -2.61 6.72 1.31
N LYS A 39 -2.68 8.03 1.62
CA LYS A 39 -2.92 8.50 2.99
C LYS A 39 -4.25 8.01 3.55
N ALA A 40 -5.31 7.96 2.73
CA ALA A 40 -6.61 7.44 3.15
C ALA A 40 -6.53 5.96 3.56
N ILE A 41 -5.80 5.14 2.81
CA ILE A 41 -5.63 3.71 3.10
C ILE A 41 -4.76 3.49 4.34
N VAL A 42 -3.63 4.19 4.45
CA VAL A 42 -2.79 4.14 5.65
C VAL A 42 -3.58 4.53 6.88
N LYS A 43 -4.36 5.62 6.81
CA LYS A 43 -5.21 6.06 7.91
C LYS A 43 -6.30 5.05 8.26
N LYS A 44 -6.90 4.38 7.26
CA LYS A 44 -7.98 3.41 7.44
C LYS A 44 -7.49 2.14 8.15
N TYR A 45 -6.35 1.60 7.74
CA TYR A 45 -5.88 0.29 8.22
C TYR A 45 -4.81 0.37 9.31
N GLN A 46 -4.22 1.55 9.55
CA GLN A 46 -3.16 1.79 10.54
C GLN A 46 -2.08 0.68 10.51
N PRO A 47 -1.49 0.41 9.34
CA PRO A 47 -0.58 -0.72 9.17
C PRO A 47 0.75 -0.49 9.88
N GLN A 48 1.36 -1.57 10.35
CA GLN A 48 2.72 -1.54 10.89
C GLN A 48 3.77 -1.76 9.81
N LYS A 49 3.39 -2.41 8.70
CA LYS A 49 4.29 -2.75 7.60
C LYS A 49 3.65 -2.41 6.26
N SER A 50 4.47 -2.06 5.29
CA SER A 50 4.01 -1.94 3.92
C SER A 50 5.03 -2.47 2.92
N ILE A 51 4.50 -3.01 1.83
CA ILE A 51 5.26 -3.46 0.67
C ILE A 51 4.68 -2.73 -0.55
N LEU A 52 5.54 -2.14 -1.36
CA LEU A 52 5.17 -1.62 -2.68
C LEU A 52 5.85 -2.46 -3.75
N SER A 53 5.06 -3.02 -4.66
CA SER A 53 5.53 -3.61 -5.91
C SER A 53 4.90 -2.84 -7.06
N SER A 54 5.72 -2.33 -7.98
CA SER A 54 5.24 -1.52 -9.09
C SER A 54 5.97 -1.85 -10.38
N VAL A 55 5.21 -2.19 -11.41
CA VAL A 55 5.75 -2.36 -12.78
C VAL A 55 5.49 -1.13 -13.66
N VAL A 56 4.81 -0.13 -13.11
CA VAL A 56 4.57 1.18 -13.74
C VAL A 56 5.37 2.27 -13.03
N LYS A 57 5.56 3.40 -13.71
CA LYS A 57 6.08 4.60 -13.06
C LYS A 57 5.03 5.12 -12.09
N HIS A 58 5.42 5.32 -10.84
CA HIS A 58 4.60 5.95 -9.81
C HIS A 58 5.34 7.16 -9.21
N ASP A 59 4.65 7.93 -8.39
CA ASP A 59 5.23 9.10 -7.72
C ASP A 59 6.01 8.66 -6.47
N GLU A 60 7.26 9.10 -6.33
CA GLU A 60 8.12 8.83 -5.18
C GLU A 60 7.52 9.32 -3.85
N ILE A 61 6.56 10.24 -3.89
CA ILE A 61 5.82 10.66 -2.70
C ILE A 61 5.14 9.48 -1.99
N ILE A 62 4.73 8.46 -2.74
CA ILE A 62 4.10 7.25 -2.20
C ILE A 62 5.10 6.51 -1.31
N GLU A 63 6.32 6.32 -1.78
CA GLU A 63 7.39 5.68 -1.02
C GLU A 63 7.68 6.43 0.28
N LYS A 64 7.71 7.77 0.23
CA LYS A 64 7.91 8.62 1.42
C LYS A 64 6.81 8.43 2.45
N ILE A 65 5.53 8.47 2.04
CA ILE A 65 4.39 8.25 2.94
C ILE A 65 4.49 6.88 3.61
N LEU A 66 4.81 5.84 2.83
CA LEU A 66 4.90 4.47 3.33
C LEU A 66 6.07 4.30 4.30
N ALA A 67 7.23 4.89 4.00
CA ALA A 67 8.42 4.86 4.86
C ALA A 67 8.25 5.64 6.16
N GLU A 68 7.52 6.76 6.14
CA GLU A 68 7.26 7.58 7.33
C GLU A 68 6.24 6.94 8.27
N THR A 69 5.29 6.16 7.74
CA THR A 69 4.15 5.64 8.52
C THR A 69 4.27 4.16 8.86
N THR A 70 5.16 3.42 8.20
CA THR A 70 5.27 1.96 8.35
C THR A 70 6.71 1.48 8.22
N GLN A 71 6.97 0.23 8.59
CA GLN A 71 8.16 -0.48 8.12
C GLN A 71 8.00 -0.80 6.62
N PHE A 72 8.53 0.08 5.78
CA PHE A 72 8.38 0.03 4.32
C PHE A 72 9.42 -0.86 3.64
N HIS A 73 8.98 -1.60 2.62
CA HIS A 73 9.82 -2.36 1.71
C HIS A 73 9.38 -2.14 0.25
N LEU A 74 10.34 -1.82 -0.63
CA LEU A 74 10.12 -1.67 -2.06
C LEU A 74 10.63 -2.93 -2.79
N LEU A 75 9.82 -3.45 -3.72
CA LEU A 75 10.12 -4.62 -4.57
C LEU A 75 10.35 -4.23 -6.03
#